data_AF-A0AAW9JN20-F1
#
_entry.id   AF-A0AAW9JN20-F1
#
_cell.length_a   1.000
_cell.length_b   1.000
_cell.length_c   1.000
_cell.angle_alpha   90.00
_cell.angle_beta   90.00
_cell.angle_gamma   90.00
#
_symmetry.space_group_name_H-M   'P 1'
#
loop_
_entity.id
_entity.type
_entity.pdbx_description
1 polymer ?
#
loop_
_entity_poly.entity_id
_entity_poly.type
_entity_poly.pdbx_seq_one_letter_code
_entity_poly.pdbx_strand_id
1 'polypeptide(L)'
;MKKVSKMVVVVASLVLAVGLSACGKGQSSQTQSSTSATSHVKKKKSENSSQSSKSATSSTSTVQTSGSTTSAKSAEQTTTSSQSAPKVDDQTIFAQTLNEYRAKSDPEKVASVYAFVDLDGDGQNELLMGDQSNRGGNYISGVYMLFKKKQIAPLGISYAASGGGVRKAVLVYQGGYVYTEEGSAANPIFHGRLIKIVGDHYIIVKEGDFSLENEKAEEKFGLNQYAPLNTDTIQWQVL
;
A
#
# COMPACT_ATOMS: atom_id res chain seq x y z
N MET A 1 -21.89 25.34 29.60
CA MET A 1 -20.46 25.66 29.83
C MET A 1 -19.62 24.53 29.22
N LYS A 2 -18.52 24.91 28.57
CA LYS A 2 -17.79 24.18 27.51
C LYS A 2 -17.30 22.79 27.94
N LYS A 3 -17.63 21.73 27.18
CA LYS A 3 -16.91 20.45 27.23
C LYS A 3 -15.64 20.60 26.40
N VAL A 4 -14.50 20.71 27.08
CA VAL A 4 -13.18 20.74 26.45
C VAL A 4 -12.82 19.30 26.12
N SER A 5 -13.01 18.90 24.87
CA SER A 5 -12.57 17.58 24.40
C SER A 5 -11.05 17.62 24.28
N LYS A 6 -10.36 16.93 25.19
CA LYS A 6 -8.91 16.74 25.12
C LYS A 6 -8.63 15.81 23.94
N MET A 7 -8.22 16.35 22.80
CA MET A 7 -7.59 15.56 21.74
C MET A 7 -6.26 15.04 22.27
N VAL A 8 -6.19 13.73 22.50
CA VAL A 8 -4.94 13.02 22.65
C VAL A 8 -4.35 12.92 21.25
N VAL A 9 -3.32 13.72 20.99
CA VAL A 9 -2.49 13.61 19.79
C VAL A 9 -1.63 12.36 19.96
N VAL A 10 -2.00 11.28 19.27
CA VAL A 10 -1.12 10.11 19.13
C VAL A 10 -0.06 10.48 18.09
N VAL A 11 1.04 11.05 18.57
CA VAL A 11 2.27 11.22 17.78
C VAL A 11 2.89 9.85 17.58
N ALA A 12 2.56 9.19 16.46
CA ALA A 12 3.26 8.00 16.00
C ALA A 12 4.49 8.40 15.17
N SER A 13 5.37 9.24 15.74
CA SER A 13 6.73 9.36 15.22
C SER A 13 7.46 8.07 15.58
N LEU A 14 7.53 7.14 14.64
CA LEU A 14 8.34 5.93 14.73
C LEU A 14 9.81 6.31 14.57
N VAL A 15 10.37 6.98 15.59
CA VAL A 15 11.82 7.15 15.72
C VAL A 15 12.37 5.82 16.22
N LEU A 16 12.88 5.00 15.31
CA LEU A 16 13.76 3.88 15.61
C LEU A 16 15.09 4.45 16.14
N ALA A 17 15.12 4.79 17.43
CA ALA A 17 16.34 5.16 18.13
C ALA A 17 17.22 3.92 18.32
N VAL A 18 18.12 3.66 17.37
CA VAL A 18 19.23 2.71 17.58
C VAL A 18 20.35 3.49 18.26
N GLY A 19 20.54 3.26 19.55
CA GLY A 19 21.67 3.80 20.29
C GLY A 19 22.99 3.27 19.74
N LEU A 20 23.80 4.16 19.17
CA LEU A 20 25.20 3.88 18.83
C LEU A 20 26.03 3.95 20.11
N SER A 21 26.29 2.80 20.73
CA SER A 21 27.38 2.67 21.68
C SER A 21 28.70 2.71 20.91
N ALA A 22 29.31 3.90 20.84
CA ALA A 22 30.66 4.09 20.35
C ALA A 22 31.65 3.37 21.28
N CYS A 23 32.32 2.33 20.78
CA CYS A 23 33.54 1.81 21.38
C CYS A 23 34.69 2.16 20.44
N GLY A 24 35.43 3.21 20.81
CA GLY A 24 36.57 3.72 20.06
C GLY A 24 37.84 2.89 20.27
N LYS A 25 38.61 2.77 19.18
CA LYS A 25 40.07 2.61 19.02
C LYS A 25 40.22 2.44 17.50
N GLY A 26 40.74 3.36 16.70
CA GLY A 26 41.84 4.28 16.89
C GLY A 26 42.88 3.93 15.84
N GLN A 27 42.89 4.59 14.67
CA GLN A 27 44.11 4.84 13.91
C GLN A 27 43.89 5.89 12.81
N SER A 28 44.77 6.89 12.85
CA SER A 28 44.96 7.97 11.92
C SER A 28 45.43 7.49 10.54
N SER A 29 45.03 8.19 9.47
CA SER A 29 45.94 8.75 8.46
C SER A 29 45.19 9.75 7.57
N GLN A 30 45.67 10.99 7.55
CA GLN A 30 45.37 12.00 6.53
C GLN A 30 46.14 11.65 5.24
N THR A 31 45.53 11.82 4.06
CA THR A 31 46.18 12.53 2.93
C THR A 31 45.12 13.11 1.97
N GLN A 32 45.57 14.15 1.29
CA GLN A 32 44.88 15.28 0.67
C GLN A 32 44.10 15.03 -0.64
N SER A 33 43.23 16.00 -0.90
CA SER A 33 42.63 16.41 -2.17
C SER A 33 43.64 16.88 -3.23
N SER A 34 43.34 16.63 -4.51
CA SER A 34 43.72 17.51 -5.63
C SER A 34 42.75 17.41 -6.82
N THR A 35 42.60 18.56 -7.47
CA THR A 35 41.69 18.95 -8.55
C THR A 35 42.23 18.64 -9.95
N SER A 36 41.31 18.51 -10.93
CA SER A 36 41.28 19.24 -12.23
C SER A 36 41.10 18.40 -13.52
N ALA A 37 40.07 18.82 -14.28
CA ALA A 37 40.05 19.13 -15.73
C ALA A 37 39.81 18.02 -16.81
N THR A 38 38.61 18.10 -17.41
CA THR A 38 38.24 18.10 -18.86
C THR A 38 38.87 17.12 -19.87
N SER A 39 38.01 16.37 -20.60
CA SER A 39 37.57 16.73 -21.98
C SER A 39 36.80 15.60 -22.72
N HIS A 40 35.61 15.97 -23.23
CA HIS A 40 35.08 15.77 -24.59
C HIS A 40 34.95 14.40 -25.31
N VAL A 41 33.68 14.15 -25.74
CA VAL A 41 33.20 13.71 -27.08
C VAL A 41 33.09 12.20 -27.36
N LYS A 42 31.84 11.69 -27.46
CA LYS A 42 31.19 11.41 -28.76
C LYS A 42 29.70 11.01 -28.63
N LYS A 43 28.90 11.65 -29.48
CA LYS A 43 27.51 11.36 -29.82
C LYS A 43 27.35 9.93 -30.35
N LYS A 44 26.22 9.28 -30.05
CA LYS A 44 25.44 8.61 -31.10
C LYS A 44 23.94 8.61 -30.78
N LYS A 45 23.23 9.16 -31.77
CA LYS A 45 21.80 9.33 -31.94
C LYS A 45 21.15 8.00 -32.31
N SER A 46 19.96 7.73 -31.80
CA SER A 46 18.98 6.84 -32.43
C SER A 46 17.57 7.34 -32.10
N GLU A 47 17.06 8.21 -32.95
CA GLU A 47 15.63 8.47 -33.12
C GLU A 47 14.98 7.22 -33.72
N ASN A 48 13.82 6.81 -33.20
CA ASN A 48 12.80 6.17 -34.02
C ASN A 48 11.43 6.63 -33.51
N SER A 49 10.91 7.70 -34.10
CA SER A 49 9.54 8.16 -33.95
C SER A 49 8.76 7.74 -35.19
N SER A 50 7.85 6.78 -35.03
CA SER A 50 6.86 6.45 -36.05
C SER A 50 5.56 7.20 -35.77
N GLN A 51 5.06 7.80 -36.83
CA GLN A 51 3.99 8.77 -36.93
C GLN A 51 2.60 8.10 -37.01
N SER A 52 1.65 8.70 -36.30
CA SER A 52 0.21 8.90 -36.58
C SER A 52 -0.55 7.96 -37.55
N SER A 53 -1.72 7.50 -37.08
CA SER A 53 -3.06 7.57 -37.74
C SER A 53 -4.02 6.64 -36.95
N LYS A 54 -5.34 6.78 -36.84
CA LYS A 54 -6.38 7.58 -37.49
C LYS A 54 -7.65 7.46 -36.61
N SER A 55 -8.45 8.52 -36.58
CA SER A 55 -9.82 8.61 -36.05
C SER A 55 -10.88 8.05 -37.01
N ALA A 56 -11.95 7.43 -36.49
CA ALA A 56 -13.36 7.38 -36.98
C ALA A 56 -14.13 6.37 -36.09
N THR A 57 -15.15 6.72 -35.28
CA THR A 57 -16.55 7.12 -35.60
C THR A 57 -17.48 5.94 -35.94
N SER A 58 -18.67 5.96 -35.28
CA SER A 58 -19.95 5.28 -35.57
C SER A 58 -20.11 3.81 -35.16
N SER A 59 -21.24 3.29 -34.69
CA SER A 59 -22.53 3.82 -34.22
C SER A 59 -23.31 2.64 -33.61
N THR A 60 -24.11 2.92 -32.58
CA THR A 60 -25.51 2.50 -32.39
C THR A 60 -25.97 1.10 -32.82
N SER A 61 -26.52 0.34 -31.86
CA SER A 61 -27.87 -0.25 -31.92
C SER A 61 -28.23 -0.93 -30.60
N THR A 62 -28.85 -0.17 -29.70
CA THR A 62 -29.78 -0.67 -28.69
C THR A 62 -31.18 -0.33 -29.19
N VAL A 63 -32.10 -1.27 -29.05
CA VAL A 63 -33.54 -1.14 -28.70
C VAL A 63 -34.22 -2.43 -29.15
N GLN A 64 -34.83 -3.16 -28.22
CA GLN A 64 -36.26 -3.46 -28.29
C GLN A 64 -36.76 -4.02 -26.96
N THR A 65 -37.49 -3.16 -26.28
CA THR A 65 -38.40 -3.45 -25.16
C THR A 65 -39.81 -3.25 -25.69
N SER A 66 -40.69 -4.23 -25.48
CA SER A 66 -42.18 -4.16 -25.50
C SER A 66 -42.66 -5.55 -25.03
N GLY A 67 -43.31 -5.72 -23.88
CA GLY A 67 -44.76 -5.55 -23.65
C GLY A 67 -45.50 -6.85 -24.05
N SER A 68 -46.42 -7.50 -23.32
CA SER A 68 -47.30 -7.13 -22.20
C SER A 68 -47.99 -8.42 -21.65
N THR A 69 -48.28 -8.45 -20.34
CA THR A 69 -49.45 -9.03 -19.63
C THR A 69 -50.27 -10.21 -20.21
N THR A 70 -50.43 -11.30 -19.42
CA THR A 70 -51.75 -11.73 -18.85
C THR A 70 -51.63 -12.88 -17.83
N SER A 71 -52.59 -12.88 -16.91
CA SER A 71 -52.78 -13.58 -15.64
C SER A 71 -52.79 -15.13 -15.65
N ALA A 72 -52.30 -15.75 -14.56
CA ALA A 72 -52.95 -16.89 -13.90
C ALA A 72 -52.32 -17.19 -12.52
N LYS A 73 -53.16 -17.70 -11.62
CA LYS A 73 -53.02 -17.87 -10.18
C LYS A 73 -52.33 -19.20 -9.79
N SER A 74 -51.59 -19.16 -8.69
CA SER A 74 -51.12 -20.26 -7.82
C SER A 74 -50.08 -21.23 -8.38
N ALA A 75 -48.83 -21.04 -7.95
CA ALA A 75 -47.92 -22.12 -7.59
C ALA A 75 -46.95 -21.60 -6.52
N GLU A 76 -46.79 -22.40 -5.48
CA GLU A 76 -45.78 -22.30 -4.43
C GLU A 76 -44.38 -22.16 -5.04
N GLN A 77 -43.62 -21.13 -4.67
CA GLN A 77 -42.29 -20.88 -5.22
C GLN A 77 -41.25 -20.65 -4.11
N THR A 78 -40.70 -21.78 -3.65
CA THR A 78 -39.26 -22.08 -3.67
C THR A 78 -38.36 -20.94 -4.15
N THR A 79 -37.53 -20.44 -3.22
CA THR A 79 -36.15 -19.94 -3.40
C THR A 79 -35.80 -19.31 -4.76
N THR A 80 -35.52 -18.00 -4.73
CA THR A 80 -34.49 -17.42 -5.59
C THR A 80 -33.49 -16.69 -4.70
N SER A 81 -32.74 -17.49 -3.94
CA SER A 81 -31.39 -17.08 -3.58
C SER A 81 -30.63 -16.98 -4.89
N SER A 82 -30.22 -15.78 -5.28
CA SER A 82 -29.12 -15.62 -6.23
C SER A 82 -27.93 -16.36 -5.63
N GLN A 83 -27.73 -17.62 -6.03
CA GLN A 83 -26.52 -18.35 -5.71
C GLN A 83 -25.39 -17.68 -6.50
N SER A 84 -24.83 -16.64 -5.91
CA SER A 84 -23.43 -16.30 -6.16
C SER A 84 -22.63 -17.59 -5.99
N ALA A 85 -21.77 -17.89 -6.97
CA ALA A 85 -20.81 -18.99 -6.84
C ALA A 85 -20.13 -18.92 -5.47
N PRO A 86 -19.77 -20.06 -4.85
CA PRO A 86 -19.09 -20.06 -3.56
C PRO A 86 -17.86 -19.14 -3.63
N LYS A 87 -17.83 -18.10 -2.77
CA LYS A 87 -16.62 -17.29 -2.62
C LYS A 87 -15.55 -18.22 -2.08
N VAL A 88 -14.44 -18.33 -2.82
CA VAL A 88 -13.25 -19.05 -2.33
C VAL A 88 -12.80 -18.32 -1.06
N ASP A 89 -12.48 -19.07 -0.01
CA ASP A 89 -12.08 -18.47 1.26
C ASP A 89 -10.77 -17.68 1.11
N ASP A 90 -10.62 -16.59 1.87
CA ASP A 90 -9.48 -15.69 1.71
C ASP A 90 -8.16 -16.36 2.09
N GLN A 91 -8.19 -17.34 3.00
CA GLN A 91 -7.00 -18.10 3.37
C GLN A 91 -6.47 -18.95 2.20
N THR A 92 -7.37 -19.54 1.40
CA THR A 92 -7.02 -20.23 0.16
C THR A 92 -6.54 -19.26 -0.91
N ILE A 93 -7.19 -18.09 -1.05
CA ILE A 93 -6.77 -17.06 -2.02
C ILE A 93 -5.32 -16.64 -1.74
N PHE A 94 -5.01 -16.28 -0.49
CA PHE A 94 -3.72 -15.73 -0.11
C PHE A 94 -2.70 -16.77 0.40
N ALA A 95 -2.99 -18.07 0.25
CA ALA A 95 -2.17 -19.16 0.82
C ALA A 95 -0.69 -19.08 0.42
N GLN A 96 -0.40 -18.73 -0.84
CA GLN A 96 0.97 -18.59 -1.32
C GLN A 96 1.69 -17.44 -0.59
N THR A 97 1.07 -16.25 -0.52
CA THR A 97 1.65 -15.10 0.17
C THR A 97 1.92 -15.42 1.64
N LEU A 98 0.98 -16.07 2.33
CA LEU A 98 1.17 -16.49 3.73
C LEU A 98 2.35 -17.48 3.87
N ASN A 99 2.49 -18.42 2.94
CA ASN A 99 3.60 -19.39 2.96
C ASN A 99 4.96 -18.72 2.73
N GLU A 100 5.04 -17.66 1.93
CA GLU A 100 6.28 -16.88 1.76
C GLU A 100 6.73 -16.23 3.08
N TYR A 101 5.79 -15.65 3.84
CA TYR A 101 6.10 -15.10 5.17
C TYR A 101 6.51 -16.18 6.17
N ARG A 102 5.84 -17.34 6.19
CA ARG A 102 6.21 -18.47 7.05
C ARG A 102 7.60 -19.01 6.75
N ALA A 103 7.95 -19.09 5.46
CA ALA A 103 9.25 -19.56 5.02
C ALA A 103 10.38 -18.59 5.36
N LYS A 104 10.07 -17.32 5.67
CA LYS A 104 11.05 -16.26 5.96
C LYS A 104 12.13 -16.16 4.86
N SER A 105 11.71 -16.38 3.61
CA SER A 105 12.60 -16.45 2.46
C SER A 105 13.03 -15.07 1.95
N ASP A 106 12.28 -14.04 2.31
CA ASP A 106 12.49 -12.66 1.89
C ASP A 106 12.72 -11.77 3.14
N PRO A 107 13.90 -11.12 3.27
CA PRO A 107 14.20 -10.26 4.41
C PRO A 107 13.33 -9.00 4.48
N GLU A 108 12.64 -8.61 3.40
CA GLU A 108 11.68 -7.50 3.42
C GLU A 108 10.32 -7.92 4.01
N LYS A 109 9.98 -9.21 3.97
CA LYS A 109 8.70 -9.76 4.41
C LYS A 109 8.75 -10.19 5.87
N VAL A 110 8.71 -9.22 6.76
CA VAL A 110 8.66 -9.46 8.22
C VAL A 110 7.24 -9.24 8.75
N ALA A 111 6.63 -10.31 9.25
CA ALA A 111 5.35 -10.30 9.93
C ALA A 111 5.26 -11.50 10.88
N SER A 112 4.51 -11.35 11.97
CA SER A 112 4.18 -12.44 12.92
C SER A 112 2.68 -12.73 12.96
N VAL A 113 1.86 -11.82 12.45
CA VAL A 113 0.40 -11.95 12.39
C VAL A 113 -0.14 -11.51 11.03
N TYR A 114 -1.36 -11.94 10.74
CA TYR A 114 -2.11 -11.54 9.55
C TYR A 114 -3.60 -11.40 9.85
N ALA A 115 -4.32 -10.69 8.99
CA ALA A 115 -5.77 -10.58 9.05
C ALA A 115 -6.35 -10.34 7.64
N PHE A 116 -7.61 -10.75 7.46
CA PHE A 116 -8.39 -10.42 6.28
C PHE A 116 -9.38 -9.31 6.65
N VAL A 117 -9.29 -8.18 5.96
CA VAL A 117 -10.09 -6.99 6.24
C VAL A 117 -10.56 -6.39 4.92
N ASP A 118 -11.86 -6.19 4.78
CA ASP A 118 -12.48 -5.44 3.69
C ASP A 118 -12.21 -3.94 3.90
N LEU A 119 -11.16 -3.41 3.25
CA LEU A 119 -10.68 -2.05 3.51
C LEU A 119 -11.55 -1.00 2.84
N ASP A 120 -12.15 -1.30 1.68
CA ASP A 120 -12.93 -0.36 0.87
C ASP A 120 -14.45 -0.61 0.89
N GLY A 121 -14.89 -1.72 1.47
CA GLY A 121 -16.29 -2.07 1.67
C GLY A 121 -16.94 -2.76 0.47
N ASP A 122 -16.16 -3.36 -0.44
CA ASP A 122 -16.68 -4.01 -1.65
C ASP A 122 -17.10 -5.48 -1.41
N GLY A 123 -16.81 -6.04 -0.23
CA GLY A 123 -17.10 -7.42 0.14
C GLY A 123 -15.98 -8.43 -0.15
N GLN A 124 -14.84 -7.99 -0.72
CA GLN A 124 -13.61 -8.76 -0.86
C GLN A 124 -12.58 -8.25 0.16
N ASN A 125 -12.15 -9.12 1.06
CA ASN A 125 -11.10 -8.75 2.00
C ASN A 125 -9.75 -8.59 1.31
N GLU A 126 -8.99 -7.56 1.71
CA GLU A 126 -7.54 -7.49 1.55
C GLU A 126 -6.83 -8.29 2.64
N LEU A 127 -5.60 -8.71 2.34
CA LEU A 127 -4.71 -9.30 3.32
C LEU A 127 -3.84 -8.20 3.96
N LEU A 128 -3.97 -8.06 5.28
CA LEU A 128 -3.07 -7.30 6.12
C LEU A 128 -2.05 -8.22 6.76
N MET A 129 -0.78 -7.84 6.64
CA MET A 129 0.33 -8.43 7.38
C MET A 129 0.69 -7.49 8.51
N GLY A 130 1.00 -8.04 9.68
CA GLY A 130 1.36 -7.24 10.84
C GLY A 130 2.45 -7.87 11.69
N ASP A 131 3.04 -7.03 12.54
CA ASP A 131 4.00 -7.47 13.53
C ASP A 131 3.81 -6.71 14.85
N GLN A 132 4.40 -7.24 15.92
CA GLN A 132 4.23 -6.70 17.25
C GLN A 132 5.10 -5.45 17.44
N SER A 133 4.48 -4.38 17.93
CA SER A 133 5.19 -3.18 18.32
C SER A 133 5.87 -3.37 19.67
N ASN A 134 7.06 -2.77 19.85
CA ASN A 134 7.74 -2.68 21.14
C ASN A 134 6.91 -1.93 22.20
N ARG A 135 5.86 -1.21 21.79
CA ARG A 135 4.95 -0.47 22.68
C ARG A 135 3.66 -1.24 22.99
N GLY A 136 3.56 -2.50 22.56
CA GLY A 136 2.34 -3.29 22.62
C GLY A 136 1.44 -3.05 21.40
N GLY A 137 0.56 -4.02 21.13
CA GLY A 137 -0.30 -4.04 19.94
C GLY A 137 0.45 -4.42 18.66
N ASN A 138 -0.31 -4.56 17.57
CA ASN A 138 0.21 -4.90 16.25
C ASN A 138 0.21 -3.65 15.36
N TYR A 139 1.26 -3.50 14.55
CA TYR A 139 1.31 -2.53 13.45
C TYR A 139 1.24 -3.27 12.12
N ILE A 140 0.81 -2.57 11.06
CA ILE A 140 0.71 -3.13 9.71
C ILE A 140 2.08 -3.09 9.05
N SER A 141 2.59 -4.25 8.65
CA SER A 141 3.85 -4.40 7.93
C SER A 141 3.67 -4.70 6.44
N GLY A 142 2.47 -5.05 6.00
CA GLY A 142 2.18 -5.26 4.58
C GLY A 142 0.69 -5.23 4.26
N VAL A 143 0.36 -4.86 3.03
CA VAL A 143 -1.01 -4.82 2.51
C VAL A 143 -1.02 -5.47 1.13
N TYR A 144 -1.91 -6.43 0.92
CA TYR A 144 -2.05 -7.17 -0.34
C TYR A 144 -3.50 -7.17 -0.81
N MET A 145 -3.68 -6.99 -2.11
CA MET A 145 -4.99 -6.94 -2.74
C MET A 145 -5.12 -8.03 -3.80
N LEU A 146 -6.34 -8.52 -4.00
CA LEU A 146 -6.70 -9.40 -5.11
C LEU A 146 -7.16 -8.54 -6.30
N PHE A 147 -6.27 -8.35 -7.29
CA PHE A 147 -6.58 -7.67 -8.53
C PHE A 147 -7.45 -8.53 -9.47
N LYS A 148 -8.00 -7.87 -10.49
CA LYS A 148 -8.63 -8.54 -11.66
C LYS A 148 -7.83 -9.75 -12.11
N LYS A 149 -8.56 -10.83 -12.48
CA LYS A 149 -8.01 -12.13 -12.90
C LYS A 149 -7.28 -12.90 -11.80
N LYS A 150 -7.65 -12.68 -10.54
CA LYS A 150 -7.13 -13.42 -9.36
C LYS A 150 -5.63 -13.25 -9.15
N GLN A 151 -5.08 -12.09 -9.49
CA GLN A 151 -3.67 -11.77 -9.26
C GLN A 151 -3.52 -11.10 -7.90
N ILE A 152 -2.61 -11.60 -7.08
CA ILE A 152 -2.30 -10.99 -5.79
C ILE A 152 -1.06 -10.13 -5.94
N ALA A 153 -1.11 -8.89 -5.46
CA ALA A 153 0.08 -8.04 -5.40
C ALA A 153 0.08 -7.17 -4.14
N PRO A 154 1.27 -6.85 -3.60
CA PRO A 154 1.39 -5.92 -2.50
C PRO A 154 1.04 -4.50 -2.96
N LEU A 155 0.28 -3.79 -2.14
CA LEU A 155 0.10 -2.35 -2.23
C LEU A 155 1.20 -1.59 -1.49
N GLY A 156 1.81 -2.21 -0.48
CA GLY A 156 2.93 -1.68 0.28
C GLY A 156 3.46 -2.70 1.28
N ILE A 157 4.76 -2.64 1.56
CA ILE A 157 5.45 -3.44 2.57
C ILE A 157 6.39 -2.51 3.34
N SER A 158 6.32 -2.58 4.67
CA SER A 158 7.25 -1.86 5.56
C SER A 158 8.57 -2.63 5.64
N TYR A 159 9.68 -1.94 5.43
CA TYR A 159 11.00 -2.55 5.48
C TYR A 159 12.06 -1.55 5.96
N ALA A 160 13.01 -2.05 6.75
CA ALA A 160 14.14 -1.27 7.21
C ALA A 160 15.43 -2.09 7.08
N ALA A 161 16.24 -1.78 6.05
CA ALA A 161 17.56 -2.37 5.89
C ALA A 161 18.48 -2.06 7.09
N SER A 162 19.38 -2.98 7.42
CA SER A 162 20.45 -2.71 8.38
C SER A 162 21.42 -1.63 7.86
N GLY A 163 22.12 -0.94 8.75
CA GLY A 163 23.24 -0.05 8.37
C GLY A 163 22.88 1.24 7.62
N GLY A 164 21.62 1.70 7.67
CA GLY A 164 21.22 2.98 7.07
C GLY A 164 20.81 2.91 5.59
N GLY A 165 20.46 1.72 5.09
CA GLY A 165 19.97 1.52 3.73
C GLY A 165 18.50 1.90 3.53
N VAL A 166 17.83 1.18 2.63
CA VAL A 166 16.42 1.39 2.23
C VAL A 166 15.48 1.39 3.44
N ARG A 167 14.52 2.31 3.38
CA ARG A 167 13.42 2.49 4.33
C ARG A 167 12.13 2.52 3.54
N LYS A 168 11.19 1.65 3.89
CA LYS A 168 9.83 1.63 3.35
C LYS A 168 8.84 1.62 4.50
N ALA A 169 7.74 2.35 4.37
CA ALA A 169 6.63 2.29 5.31
C ALA A 169 5.31 2.17 4.56
N VAL A 170 4.36 1.46 5.17
CA VAL A 170 2.96 1.43 4.75
C VAL A 170 2.05 1.85 5.91
N LEU A 171 1.10 2.72 5.61
CA LEU A 171 0.07 3.18 6.54
C LEU A 171 -1.31 2.98 5.89
N VAL A 172 -2.27 2.52 6.68
CA VAL A 172 -3.65 2.24 6.21
C VAL A 172 -4.62 3.15 6.94
N TYR A 173 -5.54 3.74 6.18
CA TYR A 173 -6.59 4.62 6.65
C TYR A 173 -7.95 4.06 6.24
N GLN A 174 -8.99 4.42 6.99
CA GLN A 174 -10.36 3.97 6.73
C GLN A 174 -10.84 4.35 5.33
N GLY A 175 -11.68 3.50 4.73
CA GLY A 175 -12.26 3.74 3.39
C GLY A 175 -11.30 3.43 2.24
N GLY A 176 -10.41 2.46 2.44
CA GLY A 176 -9.54 1.88 1.41
C GLY A 176 -8.30 2.70 1.08
N TYR A 177 -7.90 3.65 1.92
CA TYR A 177 -6.73 4.50 1.63
C TYR A 177 -5.46 3.86 2.17
N VAL A 178 -4.46 3.71 1.30
CA VAL A 178 -3.15 3.16 1.65
C VAL A 178 -2.09 4.17 1.24
N TYR A 179 -1.26 4.57 2.21
CA TYR A 179 -0.10 5.42 1.96
C TYR A 179 1.17 4.60 2.07
N THR A 180 2.06 4.76 1.11
CA THR A 180 3.41 4.20 1.15
C THR A 180 4.44 5.29 1.00
N GLU A 181 5.62 5.03 1.56
CA GLU A 181 6.80 5.85 1.32
C GLU A 181 8.03 4.98 1.23
N GLU A 182 8.97 5.37 0.38
CA GLU A 182 10.25 4.71 0.21
C GLU A 182 11.38 5.74 0.11
N GLY A 183 12.49 5.46 0.78
CA GLY A 183 13.68 6.29 0.74
C GLY A 183 14.89 5.55 1.30
N SER A 184 15.91 6.32 1.68
CA SER A 184 17.13 5.80 2.29
C SER A 184 17.40 6.55 3.59
N ALA A 185 17.89 5.88 4.62
CA ALA A 185 18.20 6.57 5.87
C ALA A 185 19.32 7.62 5.73
N ALA A 186 20.14 7.53 4.67
CA ALA A 186 21.20 8.48 4.36
C ALA A 186 20.72 9.70 3.53
N ASN A 187 19.46 9.71 3.07
CA ASN A 187 18.92 10.78 2.23
C ASN A 187 17.56 11.22 2.77
N PRO A 188 17.36 12.51 3.07
CA PRO A 188 16.07 12.98 3.58
C PRO A 188 14.95 12.93 2.54
N ILE A 189 15.24 12.70 1.26
CA ILE A 189 14.24 12.64 0.19
C ILE A 189 13.62 11.24 0.13
N PHE A 190 12.31 11.20 0.32
CA PHE A 190 11.46 10.03 0.23
C PHE A 190 10.45 10.20 -0.89
N HIS A 191 10.11 9.11 -1.56
CA HIS A 191 9.03 9.05 -2.53
C HIS A 191 7.77 8.52 -1.84
N GLY A 192 6.74 9.35 -1.73
CA GLY A 192 5.46 9.00 -1.11
C GLY A 192 4.36 8.78 -2.15
N ARG A 193 3.46 7.84 -1.88
CA ARG A 193 2.29 7.55 -2.71
C ARG A 193 1.08 7.24 -1.84
N LEU A 194 0.02 8.02 -2.00
CA LEU A 194 -1.31 7.74 -1.46
C LEU A 194 -2.18 7.15 -2.57
N ILE A 195 -2.71 5.95 -2.32
CA ILE A 195 -3.69 5.29 -3.19
C ILE A 195 -5.03 5.11 -2.48
N LYS A 196 -6.07 4.86 -3.27
CA LYS A 196 -7.39 4.41 -2.80
C LYS A 196 -7.76 3.10 -3.52
N ILE A 197 -8.07 2.07 -2.76
CA ILE A 197 -8.63 0.81 -3.24
C ILE A 197 -10.07 1.07 -3.70
N VAL A 198 -10.42 0.53 -4.87
CA VAL A 198 -11.74 0.64 -5.50
C VAL A 198 -12.06 -0.71 -6.15
N GLY A 199 -12.60 -1.61 -5.34
CA GLY A 199 -12.78 -3.02 -5.64
C GLY A 199 -11.47 -3.69 -6.08
N ASP A 200 -11.49 -4.30 -7.26
CA ASP A 200 -10.37 -5.09 -7.79
C ASP A 200 -9.22 -4.28 -8.42
N HIS A 201 -9.15 -2.97 -8.16
CA HIS A 201 -8.08 -2.07 -8.58
C HIS A 201 -7.86 -0.96 -7.54
N TYR A 202 -6.83 -0.14 -7.76
CA TYR A 202 -6.63 1.09 -6.99
C TYR A 202 -6.45 2.29 -7.91
N ILE A 203 -6.70 3.48 -7.38
CA ILE A 203 -6.37 4.75 -8.01
C ILE A 203 -5.26 5.45 -7.22
N ILE A 204 -4.36 6.14 -7.92
CA ILE A 204 -3.37 7.01 -7.28
C ILE A 204 -4.05 8.32 -6.96
N VAL A 205 -4.16 8.64 -5.67
CA VAL A 205 -4.74 9.89 -5.19
C VAL A 205 -3.71 11.01 -5.24
N LYS A 206 -2.48 10.71 -4.79
CA LYS A 206 -1.36 11.64 -4.82
C LYS A 206 -0.03 10.89 -4.74
N GLU A 207 0.98 11.41 -5.41
CA GLU A 207 2.31 10.82 -5.46
C GLU A 207 3.36 11.92 -5.65
N GLY A 208 4.55 11.73 -5.08
CA GLY A 208 5.67 12.64 -5.30
C GLY A 208 6.75 12.53 -4.24
N ASP A 209 7.88 13.19 -4.52
CA ASP A 209 9.02 13.22 -3.61
C ASP A 209 8.84 14.28 -2.55
N PHE A 210 9.30 14.02 -1.33
CA PHE A 210 9.29 14.95 -0.22
C PHE A 210 10.51 14.80 0.69
N SER A 211 10.89 15.89 1.33
CA SER A 211 12.02 15.91 2.25
C SER A 211 11.56 15.81 3.71
N LEU A 212 12.06 14.81 4.43
CA LEU A 212 11.80 14.64 5.87
C LEU A 212 12.36 15.77 6.75
N GLU A 213 13.25 16.61 6.22
CA GLU A 213 13.86 17.72 6.99
C GLU A 213 12.91 18.91 7.16
N ASN A 214 12.03 19.14 6.19
CA ASN A 214 11.24 20.38 6.10
C ASN A 214 9.80 20.16 5.61
N GLU A 215 9.41 18.95 5.25
CA GLU A 215 8.04 18.61 4.87
C GLU A 215 7.49 17.51 5.77
N LYS A 216 6.17 17.50 5.94
CA LYS A 216 5.44 16.42 6.61
C LYS A 216 4.61 15.66 5.58
N ALA A 217 4.69 14.34 5.61
CA ALA A 217 3.90 13.49 4.73
C ALA A 217 2.40 13.77 4.89
N GLU A 218 1.93 13.99 6.12
CA GLU A 218 0.52 14.19 6.41
C GLU A 218 -0.05 15.45 5.76
N GLU A 219 0.74 16.52 5.69
CA GLU A 219 0.37 17.78 5.05
C GLU A 219 0.51 17.65 3.53
N LYS A 220 1.63 17.10 3.06
CA LYS A 220 1.91 16.99 1.62
C LYS A 220 0.95 16.07 0.91
N PHE A 221 0.62 14.91 1.48
CA PHE A 221 -0.27 13.92 0.87
C PHE A 221 -1.73 14.06 1.32
N GLY A 222 -2.01 15.02 2.22
CA GLY A 222 -3.35 15.26 2.74
C GLY A 222 -3.85 14.12 3.64
N LEU A 223 -2.96 13.42 4.34
CA LEU A 223 -3.31 12.25 5.15
C LEU A 223 -4.20 12.59 6.34
N ASN A 224 -4.10 13.83 6.85
CA ASN A 224 -4.87 14.33 8.00
C ASN A 224 -6.39 14.33 7.78
N GLN A 225 -6.86 14.21 6.54
CA GLN A 225 -8.29 14.15 6.24
C GLN A 225 -8.88 12.74 6.36
N TYR A 226 -8.04 11.72 6.59
CA TYR A 226 -8.45 10.33 6.72
C TYR A 226 -8.19 9.83 8.14
N ALA A 227 -9.16 9.08 8.68
CA ALA A 227 -8.97 8.41 9.97
C ALA A 227 -8.03 7.21 9.79
N PRO A 228 -6.96 7.07 10.60
CA PRO A 228 -6.13 5.87 10.58
C PRO A 228 -6.96 4.60 10.88
N LEU A 229 -6.57 3.47 10.30
CA LEU A 229 -7.17 2.18 10.63
C LEU A 229 -6.80 1.81 12.08
N ASN A 230 -7.80 1.48 12.90
CA ASN A 230 -7.58 1.09 14.29
C ASN A 230 -7.17 -0.38 14.38
N THR A 231 -5.88 -0.66 14.56
CA THR A 231 -5.33 -2.02 14.57
C THR A 231 -5.73 -2.85 15.78
N ASP A 232 -6.17 -2.22 16.88
CA ASP A 232 -6.63 -2.92 18.09
C ASP A 232 -7.99 -3.60 17.90
N THR A 233 -8.73 -3.21 16.86
CA THR A 233 -10.04 -3.81 16.54
C THR A 233 -9.94 -4.99 15.57
N ILE A 234 -8.76 -5.22 15.00
CA ILE A 234 -8.53 -6.27 14.01
C ILE A 234 -8.36 -7.61 14.74
N GLN A 235 -9.06 -8.62 14.24
CA GLN A 235 -8.92 -10.01 14.71
C GLN A 235 -7.69 -10.64 14.05
N TRP A 236 -6.53 -10.40 14.65
CA TRP A 236 -5.26 -10.92 14.16
C TRP A 236 -5.14 -12.43 14.36
N GLN A 237 -4.58 -13.09 13.34
CA GLN A 237 -4.20 -14.50 13.37
C GLN A 237 -2.68 -14.64 13.36
N VAL A 238 -2.15 -15.64 14.05
CA VAL A 238 -0.71 -15.94 14.05
C VAL A 238 -0.33 -16.60 12.73
N LEU A 239 0.81 -16.19 12.16
CA LEU A 239 1.36 -16.76 10.93
C LEU A 239 1.87 -18.20 11.10
#